data_AF-A0A358QW03-F1
#
_entry.id   AF-A0A358QW03-F1
#
_cell.length_a   1.000
_cell.length_b   1.000
_cell.length_c   1.000
_cell.angle_alpha   90.00
_cell.angle_beta   90.00
_cell.angle_gamma   90.00
#
_symmetry.space_group_name_H-M   'P 1'
#
loop_
_entity.id
_entity.type
_entity.pdbx_description
1 polymer ?
#
loop_
_entity_poly.entity_id
_entity_poly.type
_entity_poly.pdbx_seq_one_letter_code
_entity_poly.pdbx_strand_id
1 'polypeptide(L)'
;MKVYFVVSDKSSYETQAIKEVQPERILCSYFYFRTKKLSDYIEKIGYSPMILLDSGAYSAWTTGRNISILDYMAYIRDNEKFIEYCISLDVFDDLDLTFDYYKIMRKKGLKPIPVYHYGTDLDYLEKYIIDGNNLIALGGTVPITNKEKVAN
;
A
#
# COMPACT_ATOMS: atom_id res chain seq x y z
N MET A 1 10.61 9.29 -13.23
CA MET A 1 10.57 8.17 -12.26
C MET A 1 10.14 8.74 -10.91
N LYS A 2 9.09 8.21 -10.26
CA LYS A 2 8.69 8.61 -8.90
C LYS A 2 9.41 7.70 -7.89
N VAL A 3 10.01 8.28 -6.86
CA VAL A 3 10.66 7.56 -5.76
C VAL A 3 9.91 7.89 -4.48
N TYR A 4 9.59 6.88 -3.68
CA TYR A 4 8.89 7.02 -2.40
C TYR A 4 9.80 6.53 -1.27
N PHE A 5 9.98 7.35 -0.24
CA PHE A 5 10.76 6.98 0.94
C PHE A 5 9.86 6.28 1.94
N VAL A 6 10.19 5.03 2.30
CA VAL A 6 9.37 4.24 3.23
C VAL A 6 9.49 4.82 4.65
N VAL A 7 8.34 4.98 5.31
CA VAL A 7 8.25 5.43 6.69
C VAL A 7 7.38 4.49 7.52
N SER A 8 7.80 4.26 8.76
CA SER A 8 7.11 3.38 9.71
C SER A 8 6.61 4.11 10.95
N ASP A 9 7.14 5.30 11.23
CA ASP A 9 6.94 6.09 12.44
C ASP A 9 7.17 5.28 13.72
N LYS A 10 8.19 4.41 13.70
CA LYS A 10 8.62 3.57 14.82
C LYS A 10 9.88 4.08 15.53
N SER A 11 10.63 4.98 14.89
CA SER A 11 11.93 5.45 15.38
C SER A 11 12.00 6.98 15.33
N SER A 12 12.52 7.59 16.40
CA SER A 12 12.80 9.02 16.44
C SER A 12 13.85 9.42 15.40
N TYR A 13 14.83 8.55 15.10
CA TYR A 13 15.84 8.79 14.08
C TYR A 13 15.24 8.84 12.67
N GLU A 14 14.28 7.95 12.37
CA GLU A 14 13.54 7.98 11.09
C GLU A 14 12.76 9.29 10.97
N THR A 15 12.06 9.70 12.04
CA THR A 15 11.35 10.99 12.06
C THR A 15 12.32 12.15 11.82
N GLN A 16 13.47 12.17 12.52
CA GLN A 16 14.47 13.23 12.36
C GLN A 16 15.01 13.29 10.93
N ALA A 17 15.35 12.15 10.34
CA ALA A 17 15.82 12.09 8.95
C ALA A 17 14.76 12.61 7.97
N ILE A 18 13.48 12.26 8.15
CA ILE A 18 12.39 12.76 7.31
C ILE A 18 12.19 14.27 7.46
N LYS A 19 12.37 14.83 8.66
CA LYS A 19 12.28 16.28 8.92
C LYS A 19 13.43 17.07 8.28
N GLU A 20 14.61 16.48 8.28
CA GLU A 20 15.82 17.11 7.72
C GLU A 20 15.84 17.04 6.20
N VAL A 21 15.56 15.86 5.63
CA VAL A 21 15.61 15.62 4.17
C VAL A 21 14.37 16.16 3.45
N GLN A 22 13.21 16.16 4.12
CA GLN A 22 11.92 16.57 3.56
C GLN A 22 11.61 15.96 2.18
N PRO A 23 11.64 14.64 2.01
CA PRO A 23 11.34 14.02 0.73
C PRO A 23 9.94 14.40 0.22
N GLU A 24 9.82 14.76 -1.05
CA GLU A 24 8.54 15.12 -1.69
C GLU A 24 7.49 14.00 -1.58
N ARG A 25 7.94 12.74 -1.52
CA ARG A 25 7.10 11.54 -1.57
C ARG A 25 7.51 10.52 -0.52
N ILE A 26 6.53 10.03 0.23
CA ILE A 26 6.72 8.97 1.22
C ILE A 26 5.76 7.81 1.00
N LEU A 27 6.18 6.61 1.38
CA LEU A 27 5.33 5.43 1.43
C LEU A 27 5.02 5.11 2.89
N CYS A 28 3.73 5.18 3.25
CA CYS A 28 3.23 4.79 4.56
C CYS A 28 2.56 3.43 4.48
N SER A 29 2.76 2.57 5.47
CA SER A 29 2.01 1.33 5.61
C SER A 29 0.82 1.54 6.55
N TYR A 30 -0.40 1.34 6.09
CA TYR A 30 -1.62 1.40 6.90
C TYR A 30 -1.50 0.50 8.13
N PHE A 31 -0.93 -0.70 8.01
CA PHE A 31 -0.70 -1.58 9.15
C PHE A 31 -0.01 -0.90 10.35
N TYR A 32 0.94 0.01 10.10
CA TYR A 32 1.64 0.77 11.16
C TYR A 32 0.98 2.11 11.50
N PHE A 33 0.23 2.70 10.57
CA PHE A 33 -0.40 4.01 10.72
C PHE A 33 -1.89 3.95 11.11
N ARG A 34 -2.53 2.78 11.11
CA ARG A 34 -3.98 2.61 11.33
C ARG A 34 -4.53 3.14 12.65
N THR A 35 -3.66 3.35 13.65
CA THR A 35 -4.05 3.94 14.96
C THR A 35 -3.70 5.42 15.08
N LYS A 36 -3.21 6.05 14.01
CA LYS A 36 -2.73 7.44 13.96
C LYS A 36 -3.43 8.17 12.81
N LYS A 37 -3.81 9.44 12.99
CA LYS A 37 -4.25 10.25 11.85
C LYS A 37 -3.03 10.69 11.04
N LEU A 38 -3.11 10.69 9.71
CA LEU A 38 -1.99 11.21 8.90
C LEU A 38 -1.76 12.70 9.15
N SER A 39 -2.81 13.45 9.55
CA SER A 39 -2.67 14.85 9.97
C SER A 39 -1.65 15.02 11.11
N ASP A 40 -1.72 14.14 12.11
CA ASP A 40 -0.88 14.24 13.30
C ASP A 40 0.57 13.92 12.95
N TYR A 41 0.78 12.98 12.03
CA TYR A 41 2.11 12.67 11.50
C TYR A 41 2.66 13.83 10.64
N ILE A 42 1.84 14.45 9.80
CA ILE A 42 2.21 15.60 8.97
C ILE A 42 2.59 16.80 9.85
N GLU A 43 1.83 17.08 10.90
CA GLU A 43 2.17 18.10 11.88
C GLU A 43 3.49 17.79 12.59
N LYS A 44 3.69 16.53 13.00
CA LYS A 44 4.93 16.07 13.66
C LYS A 44 6.18 16.29 12.80
N ILE A 45 6.10 16.02 11.49
CA ILE A 45 7.23 16.22 10.57
C ILE A 45 7.37 17.68 10.09
N GLY A 46 6.31 18.48 10.19
CA GLY A 46 6.35 19.92 9.92
C GLY A 46 6.33 20.32 8.44
N TYR A 47 6.00 19.39 7.54
CA TYR A 47 5.78 19.64 6.10
C TYR A 47 4.82 18.58 5.52
N SER A 48 4.27 18.81 4.33
CA SER A 48 3.27 17.92 3.72
C SER A 48 3.81 17.20 2.48
N PRO A 49 4.34 15.98 2.61
CA PRO A 49 4.71 15.14 1.45
C PRO A 49 3.48 14.53 0.78
N MET A 50 3.65 14.09 -0.46
CA MET A 50 2.68 13.24 -1.16
C MET A 50 2.80 11.80 -0.65
N ILE A 51 1.68 11.17 -0.28
CA ILE A 51 1.70 9.85 0.35
C ILE A 51 1.23 8.76 -0.61
N LEU A 52 2.04 7.72 -0.79
CA LEU A 52 1.59 6.40 -1.25
C LEU A 52 1.23 5.55 -0.03
N LEU A 53 -0.04 5.16 0.09
CA LEU A 53 -0.51 4.33 1.20
C LEU A 53 -0.53 2.86 0.77
N ASP A 54 0.37 2.07 1.32
CA ASP A 54 0.33 0.60 1.24
C ASP A 54 -0.59 0.04 2.34
N SER A 55 -1.27 -1.07 2.08
CA SER A 55 -2.09 -1.76 3.09
C SER A 55 -1.24 -2.34 4.22
N GLY A 56 -0.03 -2.82 3.89
CA GLY A 56 0.82 -3.57 4.80
C GLY A 56 0.36 -5.02 5.03
N ALA A 57 -0.35 -5.62 4.06
CA ALA A 57 -0.85 -7.00 4.15
C ALA A 57 0.24 -8.02 4.51
N TYR A 58 1.44 -7.91 3.93
CA TYR A 58 2.56 -8.80 4.25
C TYR A 58 2.98 -8.71 5.74
N SER A 59 3.01 -7.49 6.31
CA SER A 59 3.32 -7.30 7.73
C SER A 59 2.20 -7.84 8.63
N ALA A 60 0.94 -7.70 8.20
CA ALA A 60 -0.21 -8.26 8.90
C ALA A 60 -0.14 -9.80 8.93
N TRP A 61 0.05 -10.42 7.76
CA TRP A 61 0.19 -11.87 7.59
C TRP A 61 1.34 -12.45 8.42
N THR A 62 2.57 -11.93 8.26
CA THR A 62 3.77 -12.43 8.98
C THR A 62 3.66 -12.30 10.50
N THR A 63 2.80 -11.41 11.01
CA THR A 63 2.59 -11.21 12.44
C THR A 63 1.28 -11.81 12.97
N GLY A 64 0.55 -12.56 12.14
CA GLY A 64 -0.72 -13.18 12.52
C GLY A 64 -1.83 -12.17 12.85
N ARG A 65 -1.75 -10.96 12.28
CA ARG A 65 -2.73 -9.89 12.49
C ARG A 65 -3.54 -9.67 11.22
N ASN A 66 -4.78 -9.21 11.39
CA ASN A 66 -5.68 -8.93 10.27
C ASN A 66 -5.78 -7.43 9.97
N ILE A 67 -6.23 -7.13 8.75
CA ILE A 67 -6.65 -5.81 8.30
C ILE A 67 -8.11 -5.93 7.83
N SER A 68 -8.99 -5.12 8.40
CA SER A 68 -10.36 -4.97 7.94
C SER A 68 -10.38 -4.11 6.67
N ILE A 69 -10.94 -4.63 5.58
CA ILE A 69 -11.11 -3.85 4.34
C ILE A 69 -11.99 -2.61 4.57
N LEU A 70 -12.97 -2.70 5.48
CA LEU A 70 -13.84 -1.57 5.82
C LEU A 70 -13.05 -0.46 6.53
N ASP A 71 -12.23 -0.83 7.52
CA ASP A 71 -11.42 0.13 8.28
C ASP A 71 -10.34 0.74 7.38
N TYR A 72 -9.76 -0.06 6.47
CA TYR A 72 -8.78 0.45 5.51
C TYR A 72 -9.42 1.47 4.55
N MET A 73 -10.60 1.17 3.99
CA MET A 73 -11.32 2.11 3.14
C MET A 73 -11.75 3.37 3.89
N ALA A 74 -12.17 3.25 5.15
CA ALA A 74 -12.51 4.41 5.99
C ALA A 74 -11.28 5.29 6.22
N TYR A 75 -10.15 4.69 6.57
CA TYR A 75 -8.88 5.39 6.77
C TYR A 75 -8.43 6.14 5.50
N ILE A 76 -8.56 5.54 4.33
CA ILE A 76 -8.23 6.22 3.06
C ILE A 76 -9.10 7.46 2.88
N ARG A 77 -10.41 7.39 3.14
CA ARG A 77 -11.32 8.54 3.00
C ARG A 77 -10.99 9.65 4.00
N ASP A 78 -10.79 9.29 5.25
CA ASP A 78 -10.49 10.26 6.32
C ASP A 78 -9.19 11.03 6.07
N ASN A 79 -8.30 10.47 5.25
CA ASN A 79 -6.99 11.02 4.94
C ASN A 79 -6.80 11.35 3.45
N GLU A 80 -7.88 11.40 2.66
CA GLU A 80 -7.81 11.50 1.18
C GLU A 80 -7.00 12.71 0.70
N LYS A 81 -7.06 13.83 1.44
CA LYS A 81 -6.33 15.06 1.13
C LYS A 81 -4.80 14.93 1.15
N PHE A 82 -4.27 13.87 1.77
CA PHE A 82 -2.84 13.63 1.90
C PHE A 82 -2.35 12.49 1.01
N ILE A 83 -3.25 11.65 0.50
CA ILE A 83 -2.93 10.41 -0.19
C ILE A 83 -2.91 10.68 -1.70
N GLU A 84 -1.74 10.53 -2.32
CA GLU A 84 -1.59 10.56 -3.78
C GLU A 84 -2.14 9.28 -4.40
N TYR A 85 -1.80 8.14 -3.81
CA TYR A 85 -2.18 6.81 -4.26
C TYR A 85 -2.36 5.88 -3.06
N CYS A 86 -3.24 4.89 -3.20
CA CYS A 86 -3.34 3.77 -2.28
C CYS A 86 -3.21 2.45 -3.04
N ILE A 87 -2.61 1.44 -2.42
CA ILE A 87 -2.53 0.08 -2.98
C ILE A 87 -3.75 -0.71 -2.48
N SER A 88 -4.33 -1.56 -3.33
CA SER A 88 -5.41 -2.45 -2.89
C SER A 88 -4.93 -3.35 -1.76
N LEU A 89 -5.80 -3.64 -0.78
CA LEU A 89 -5.52 -4.67 0.21
C LEU A 89 -5.50 -6.04 -0.48
N ASP A 90 -4.35 -6.69 -0.48
CA ASP A 90 -4.18 -8.07 -0.92
C ASP A 90 -4.26 -9.04 0.26
N VAL A 91 -4.64 -10.28 -0.05
CA VAL A 91 -4.77 -11.38 0.90
C VAL A 91 -3.79 -12.47 0.52
N PHE A 92 -2.95 -12.86 1.47
CA PHE A 92 -1.95 -13.90 1.26
C PHE A 92 -2.65 -15.24 0.94
N ASP A 93 -2.19 -15.91 -0.12
CA ASP A 93 -2.75 -17.16 -0.65
C ASP A 93 -4.24 -17.11 -1.07
N ASP A 94 -4.84 -15.91 -1.27
CA ASP A 94 -6.23 -15.76 -1.74
C ASP A 94 -6.35 -14.66 -2.79
N LEU A 95 -6.24 -15.07 -4.06
CA LEU A 95 -6.26 -14.16 -5.22
C LEU A 95 -7.67 -13.66 -5.56
N ASP A 96 -8.68 -14.52 -5.39
CA ASP A 96 -10.06 -14.16 -5.64
C ASP A 96 -10.49 -13.08 -4.64
N LEU A 97 -10.17 -13.26 -3.34
CA LEU A 97 -10.47 -12.25 -2.34
C LEU A 97 -9.67 -10.97 -2.52
N THR A 98 -8.41 -11.07 -2.95
CA THR A 98 -7.59 -9.91 -3.34
C THR A 98 -8.27 -9.11 -4.47
N PHE A 99 -8.76 -9.80 -5.49
CA PHE A 99 -9.47 -9.17 -6.60
C PHE A 99 -10.81 -8.56 -6.15
N ASP A 100 -11.58 -9.27 -5.31
CA ASP A 100 -12.84 -8.76 -4.76
C ASP A 100 -12.64 -7.51 -3.90
N TYR A 101 -11.57 -7.46 -3.08
CA TYR A 101 -11.20 -6.27 -2.32
C TYR A 101 -10.84 -5.10 -3.22
N TYR A 102 -10.09 -5.34 -4.29
CA TYR A 102 -9.86 -4.33 -5.32
C TYR A 102 -11.18 -3.81 -5.94
N LYS A 103 -12.10 -4.72 -6.33
CA LYS A 103 -13.38 -4.34 -6.96
C LYS A 103 -14.30 -3.58 -6.01
N ILE A 104 -14.41 -3.98 -4.74
CA ILE A 104 -15.25 -3.28 -3.76
C ILE A 104 -14.71 -1.89 -3.43
N MET A 105 -13.38 -1.72 -3.32
CA MET A 105 -12.77 -0.40 -3.14
C MET A 105 -13.14 0.54 -4.29
N ARG A 106 -13.04 0.07 -5.54
CA ARG A 106 -13.46 0.84 -6.73
C ARG A 106 -14.95 1.15 -6.75
N LYS A 107 -15.79 0.15 -6.47
CA LYS A 107 -17.26 0.33 -6.37
C LYS A 107 -17.64 1.37 -5.32
N LYS A 108 -16.82 1.55 -4.30
CA LYS A 108 -16.99 2.55 -3.24
C LYS A 108 -16.27 3.88 -3.50
N GLY A 109 -15.90 4.14 -4.74
CA GLY A 109 -15.37 5.42 -5.22
C GLY A 109 -13.86 5.62 -5.02
N LEU A 110 -13.16 4.65 -4.45
CA LEU A 110 -11.70 4.71 -4.31
C LEU A 110 -11.00 4.34 -5.63
N LYS A 111 -9.72 4.72 -5.75
CA LYS A 111 -8.89 4.44 -6.93
C LYS A 111 -7.63 3.66 -6.53
N PRO A 112 -7.78 2.44 -5.97
CA PRO A 112 -6.61 1.66 -5.54
C PRO A 112 -5.78 1.21 -6.74
N ILE A 113 -4.46 1.20 -6.57
CA ILE A 113 -3.52 0.49 -7.43
C ILE A 113 -3.67 -1.01 -7.15
N PRO A 114 -4.10 -1.83 -8.13
CA PRO A 114 -4.16 -3.27 -7.93
C PRO A 114 -2.78 -3.89 -7.79
N VAL A 115 -2.71 -5.04 -7.13
CA VAL A 115 -1.49 -5.85 -7.04
C VAL A 115 -1.64 -7.09 -7.92
N TYR A 116 -0.73 -7.27 -8.86
CA TYR A 116 -0.55 -8.50 -9.62
C TYR A 116 0.58 -9.32 -9.00
N HIS A 117 0.27 -10.51 -8.52
CA HIS A 117 1.23 -11.33 -7.78
C HIS A 117 1.98 -12.28 -8.71
N TYR A 118 3.26 -12.48 -8.41
CA TYR A 118 4.09 -13.48 -9.07
C TYR A 118 3.50 -14.89 -8.93
N GLY A 119 3.53 -15.67 -10.02
CA GLY A 119 3.03 -17.04 -10.04
C GLY A 119 1.51 -17.17 -10.21
N THR A 120 0.81 -16.06 -10.42
CA THR A 120 -0.63 -16.04 -10.71
C THR A 120 -0.90 -16.07 -12.21
N ASP A 121 -2.12 -16.42 -12.59
CA ASP A 121 -2.55 -16.45 -13.99
C ASP A 121 -2.56 -15.02 -14.58
N LEU A 122 -2.11 -14.90 -15.83
CA LEU A 122 -2.13 -13.65 -16.60
C LEU A 122 -3.55 -13.09 -16.74
N ASP A 123 -4.59 -13.93 -16.65
CA ASP A 123 -5.98 -13.50 -16.61
C ASP A 123 -6.24 -12.40 -15.55
N TYR A 124 -5.55 -12.43 -14.41
CA TYR A 124 -5.69 -11.37 -13.40
C TYR A 124 -5.07 -10.04 -13.85
N LEU A 125 -3.91 -10.10 -14.51
CA LEU A 125 -3.29 -8.92 -15.09
C LEU A 125 -4.20 -8.31 -16.18
N GLU A 126 -4.79 -9.15 -17.02
CA GLU A 126 -5.75 -8.71 -18.05
C GLU A 126 -7.00 -8.07 -17.43
N LYS A 127 -7.57 -8.67 -16.37
CA LYS A 127 -8.70 -8.07 -15.63
C LYS A 127 -8.36 -6.66 -15.13
N TYR A 128 -7.17 -6.45 -14.58
CA TYR A 128 -6.74 -5.13 -14.15
C TYR A 128 -6.54 -4.17 -15.34
N ILE A 129 -5.98 -4.62 -16.46
CA ILE A 129 -5.83 -3.77 -17.65
C ILE A 129 -7.20 -3.35 -18.20
N ILE A 130 -8.15 -4.30 -18.30
CA ILE A 130 -9.53 -4.08 -18.77
C ILE A 130 -10.28 -3.10 -17.84
N ASP A 131 -10.03 -3.17 -16.53
CA ASP A 131 -10.57 -2.20 -15.55
C ASP A 131 -9.93 -0.79 -15.67
N GLY A 132 -9.02 -0.58 -16.63
CA GLY A 132 -8.46 0.73 -16.99
C GLY A 132 -7.36 1.22 -16.05
N ASN A 133 -6.64 0.31 -15.38
CA ASN A 133 -5.52 0.71 -14.53
C ASN A 133 -4.28 1.02 -15.37
N ASN A 134 -3.74 2.22 -15.21
CA ASN A 134 -2.47 2.64 -15.84
C ASN A 134 -1.25 2.37 -14.95
N LEU A 135 -1.49 1.93 -13.71
CA LEU A 135 -0.47 1.61 -12.73
C LEU A 135 -0.92 0.34 -11.99
N ILE A 136 -0.06 -0.67 -11.97
CA ILE A 136 -0.29 -1.97 -11.34
C ILE A 136 0.96 -2.28 -10.52
N ALA A 137 0.78 -2.63 -9.25
CA ALA A 137 1.86 -3.05 -8.38
C ALA A 137 2.21 -4.52 -8.67
N LEU A 138 3.49 -4.87 -8.58
CA LEU A 138 3.96 -6.25 -8.70
C LEU A 138 4.30 -6.79 -7.31
N GLY A 139 3.65 -7.87 -6.91
CA GLY A 139 3.73 -8.45 -5.56
C GLY A 139 4.08 -9.94 -5.55
N GLY A 140 4.08 -10.55 -4.36
CA GLY A 140 4.18 -12.01 -4.18
C GLY A 140 5.60 -12.61 -4.24
N THR A 141 6.64 -11.80 -4.45
CA THR A 141 8.02 -12.32 -4.60
C THR A 141 8.81 -12.36 -3.29
N VAL A 142 8.35 -11.65 -2.25
CA VAL A 142 9.02 -11.57 -0.94
C VAL A 142 9.28 -12.97 -0.33
N PRO A 143 8.28 -13.88 -0.22
CA PRO A 143 8.47 -15.18 0.43
C PRO A 143 9.28 -16.19 -0.41
N ILE A 144 9.60 -15.89 -1.67
CA ILE A 144 10.28 -16.84 -2.56
C ILE A 144 11.77 -16.92 -2.21
N THR A 145 12.25 -18.08 -1.77
CA THR A 145 13.66 -18.27 -1.36
C THR A 145 14.64 -18.21 -2.54
N ASN A 146 14.29 -18.81 -3.68
CA ASN A 146 15.11 -18.78 -4.88
C ASN A 146 14.80 -17.54 -5.73
N LYS A 147 15.57 -16.46 -5.52
CA LYS A 147 15.38 -15.19 -6.24
C LYS A 147 15.80 -15.26 -7.71
N GLU A 148 16.73 -16.14 -8.09
CA GLU A 148 17.13 -16.31 -9.48
C GLU A 148 15.98 -16.80 -10.35
N LYS A 149 15.10 -17.66 -9.80
CA LYS A 149 13.88 -18.12 -10.49
C LYS A 149 12.88 -16.99 -10.78
N VAL A 150 12.88 -15.92 -9.98
CA VAL A 150 11.96 -14.78 -10.17
C VAL A 150 12.51 -13.81 -11.21
N ALA A 151 13.83 -13.73 -11.34
CA ALA A 151 14.52 -12.80 -12.23
C ALA A 151 14.70 -13.32 -13.67
N ASN A 152 14.62 -14.64 -13.86
CA ASN A 152 14.73 -15.34 -15.14
C ASN A 152 13.36 -15.74 -15.69
#